data_AF-A0A0M1HMQ0-F1
#
_entry.id   AF-A0A0M1HMQ0-F1
#
_cell.length_a   1.000
_cell.length_b   1.000
_cell.length_c   1.000
_cell.angle_alpha   90.00
_cell.angle_beta   90.00
_cell.angle_gamma   90.00
#
_symmetry.space_group_name_H-M   'P 1'
#
loop_
_entity.id
_entity.type
_entity.pdbx_description
1 polymer ?
#
loop_
_entity_poly.entity_id
_entity_poly.type
_entity_poly.pdbx_seq_one_letter_code
_entity_poly.pdbx_strand_id
1 'polypeptide(L)'
;MNGLGFRRLISITLTLIDFRETWLRKNKLDQEPIEPLHLVLIEEPEAHLHAQVQQVFIKKAYETLCLGQPSHCETQLLVSTHSSYLARELDFSNLRYFKRKNSDAIPHAEVVDLSRTFDKNSSQNEKFVTRYIRTTHCDLFFANGVILVEGDAERLLLPHFIKNHFPKLNSSYISILSVGGAHAHRLKNLIEKLALPCLIITDLDSVAMEIQTDEDGNIKMNNNTEKVKYKKCVPLLNANQLTNNDTLKTWFPIKQKIDDLLSLKYENKTNGNIRVSYQTQVSLNFKDENKIVFPYTFEESIYFENRTWINTIFKKNVDKDDPRIKATGVLLKMMKAEDCEDFNDFRQSIFLALESNKVDMAMDLIYGLEPKDLKTPTYIYEGLTWLENKILGIDDLAQGETNEIC
;
A
#
# COMPACT_ATOMS: atom_id res chain seq x y z
N MET A 1 10.13 21.82 -26.00
CA MET A 1 8.88 21.84 -25.19
C MET A 1 7.76 22.35 -26.08
N ASN A 2 6.85 21.47 -26.48
CA ASN A 2 5.87 21.75 -27.53
C ASN A 2 4.77 22.71 -27.03
N GLY A 3 4.54 23.81 -27.75
CA GLY A 3 3.58 24.87 -27.40
C GLY A 3 2.08 24.48 -27.40
N LEU A 4 1.76 23.20 -27.59
CA LEU A 4 0.39 22.68 -27.59
C LEU A 4 -0.27 22.78 -26.21
N GLY A 5 0.45 22.46 -25.14
CA GLY A 5 -0.08 22.52 -23.77
C GLY A 5 -0.41 23.95 -23.34
N PHE A 6 0.49 24.89 -23.61
CA PHE A 6 0.29 26.29 -23.25
C PHE A 6 -0.84 26.94 -24.06
N ARG A 7 -0.95 26.62 -25.35
CA ARG A 7 -2.07 27.05 -26.20
C ARG A 7 -3.41 26.52 -25.69
N ARG A 8 -3.48 25.24 -25.30
CA ARG A 8 -4.70 24.67 -24.70
C ARG A 8 -5.06 25.35 -23.40
N LEU A 9 -4.10 25.55 -22.50
CA LEU A 9 -4.36 26.23 -21.23
C LEU A 9 -4.90 27.65 -21.43
N ILE A 10 -4.28 28.43 -22.32
CA ILE A 10 -4.76 29.78 -22.65
C ILE A 10 -6.17 29.69 -23.23
N SER A 11 -6.39 28.79 -24.19
CA SER A 11 -7.70 28.60 -24.81
C SER A 11 -8.77 28.30 -23.77
N ILE A 12 -8.56 27.29 -22.92
CA ILE A 12 -9.52 26.90 -21.89
C ILE A 12 -9.75 28.07 -20.93
N THR A 13 -8.69 28.75 -20.49
CA THR A 13 -8.82 29.90 -19.57
C THR A 13 -9.64 31.03 -20.18
N LEU A 14 -9.37 31.40 -21.44
CA LEU A 14 -10.13 32.43 -22.15
C LEU A 14 -11.58 32.02 -22.35
N THR A 15 -11.85 30.75 -22.70
CA THR A 15 -13.21 30.22 -22.81
C THR A 15 -13.95 30.29 -21.47
N LEU A 16 -13.31 29.96 -20.35
CA LEU A 16 -13.92 30.07 -19.02
C LEU A 16 -14.26 31.53 -18.67
N ILE A 17 -13.38 32.47 -19.02
CA ILE A 17 -13.63 33.90 -18.83
C ILE A 17 -14.82 34.34 -19.69
N ASP A 18 -14.83 33.98 -20.97
CA ASP A 18 -15.89 34.34 -21.90
C ASP A 18 -17.26 33.77 -21.49
N PHE A 19 -17.27 32.52 -21.02
CA PHE A 19 -18.49 31.86 -20.54
C PHE A 19 -19.07 32.58 -19.31
N ARG A 20 -18.20 32.92 -18.33
CA ARG A 20 -18.58 33.72 -17.16
C ARG A 20 -19.08 35.11 -17.55
N GLU A 21 -18.35 35.82 -18.41
CA GLU A 21 -18.72 37.18 -18.84
C GLU A 21 -20.06 37.17 -19.58
N THR A 22 -20.30 36.18 -20.43
CA THR A 22 -21.57 36.05 -21.17
C THR A 22 -22.74 35.85 -20.22
N TRP A 23 -22.58 34.97 -19.23
CA TRP A 23 -23.60 34.74 -18.20
C TRP A 23 -23.86 35.99 -17.33
N LEU A 24 -22.81 36.72 -16.92
CA LEU A 24 -22.97 37.97 -16.16
C LEU A 24 -23.52 39.13 -17.01
N ARG A 25 -23.25 39.16 -18.33
CA ARG A 25 -23.67 40.24 -19.23
C ARG A 25 -25.15 40.20 -19.57
N LYS A 26 -25.79 39.03 -19.63
CA LYS A 26 -27.25 38.91 -19.81
C LYS A 26 -28.04 39.80 -18.83
N ASN A 27 -27.57 39.91 -17.59
CA ASN A 27 -28.16 40.83 -16.61
C ASN A 27 -27.98 42.31 -16.99
N LYS A 28 -26.75 42.70 -17.36
CA LYS A 28 -26.40 44.11 -17.56
C LYS A 28 -27.05 44.74 -18.79
N LEU A 29 -27.31 43.95 -19.82
CA LEU A 29 -27.82 44.44 -21.11
C LEU A 29 -29.31 44.16 -21.28
N ASP A 30 -29.77 42.96 -20.94
CA ASP A 30 -31.13 42.52 -21.26
C ASP A 30 -32.12 42.75 -20.10
N GLN A 31 -31.65 43.19 -18.92
CA GLN A 31 -32.41 43.30 -17.66
C GLN A 31 -33.13 42.00 -17.25
N GLU A 32 -32.77 40.87 -17.87
CA GLU A 32 -33.26 39.57 -17.49
C GLU A 32 -32.60 39.10 -16.19
N PRO A 33 -33.33 38.38 -15.31
CA PRO A 33 -32.76 37.82 -14.11
C PRO A 33 -31.67 36.80 -14.47
N ILE A 34 -30.52 36.87 -13.79
CA ILE A 34 -29.43 35.90 -13.97
C ILE A 34 -29.95 34.51 -13.63
N GLU A 35 -29.67 33.54 -14.49
CA GLU A 35 -29.93 32.14 -14.18
C GLU A 35 -29.10 31.76 -12.93
N PRO A 36 -29.74 31.34 -11.82
CA PRO A 36 -29.07 31.23 -10.52
C PRO A 36 -28.00 30.13 -10.48
N LEU A 37 -28.01 29.20 -11.43
CA LEU A 37 -27.03 28.13 -11.54
C LEU A 37 -26.18 28.33 -12.81
N HIS A 38 -24.87 28.44 -12.61
CA HIS A 38 -23.88 28.45 -13.66
C HIS A 38 -23.11 27.12 -13.64
N LEU A 39 -23.43 26.22 -14.56
CA LEU A 39 -22.81 24.90 -14.65
C LEU A 39 -21.77 24.87 -15.78
N VAL A 40 -20.53 24.53 -15.43
CA VAL A 40 -19.41 24.39 -16.37
C VAL A 40 -18.90 22.96 -16.32
N LEU A 41 -18.77 22.33 -17.49
CA LEU A 41 -18.22 20.98 -17.63
C LEU A 41 -16.91 21.05 -18.42
N ILE A 42 -15.86 20.43 -17.89
CA ILE A 42 -14.57 20.32 -18.57
C ILE A 42 -14.18 18.85 -18.65
N GLU A 43 -13.95 18.38 -19.86
CA GLU A 43 -13.48 17.03 -20.11
C GLU A 43 -11.95 17.01 -20.23
N GLU A 44 -11.30 16.15 -19.45
CA GLU A 44 -9.85 15.87 -19.49
C GLU A 44 -8.94 17.10 -19.68
N PRO A 45 -9.01 18.11 -18.78
CA PRO A 45 -8.22 19.34 -18.93
C PRO A 45 -6.70 19.09 -18.92
N GLU A 46 -6.24 17.95 -18.42
CA GLU A 46 -4.85 17.54 -18.36
C GLU A 46 -4.21 17.23 -19.71
N ALA A 47 -5.00 17.02 -20.77
CA ALA A 47 -4.49 16.58 -22.05
C ALA A 47 -3.45 17.57 -22.61
N HIS A 48 -2.21 17.10 -22.75
CA HIS A 48 -1.02 17.86 -23.15
C HIS A 48 -0.52 18.93 -22.15
N LEU A 49 -0.97 18.91 -20.89
CA LEU A 49 -0.45 19.77 -19.82
C LEU A 49 0.61 19.04 -18.99
N HIS A 50 1.67 19.77 -18.61
CA HIS A 50 2.63 19.29 -17.62
C HIS A 50 1.96 19.13 -16.25
N ALA A 51 2.36 18.13 -15.46
CA ALA A 51 1.73 17.79 -14.17
C ALA A 51 1.58 19.00 -13.21
N GLN A 52 2.63 19.83 -13.08
CA GLN A 52 2.58 21.03 -12.23
C GLN A 52 1.53 22.04 -12.71
N VAL A 53 1.33 22.14 -14.02
CA VAL A 53 0.35 23.06 -14.62
C VAL A 53 -1.07 22.56 -14.36
N GLN A 54 -1.29 21.24 -14.39
CA GLN A 54 -2.58 20.63 -14.08
C GLN A 54 -3.05 21.02 -12.66
N GLN A 55 -2.14 20.92 -11.69
CA GLN A 55 -2.43 21.27 -10.29
C GLN A 55 -2.88 22.72 -10.11
N VAL A 56 -2.18 23.66 -10.76
CA VAL A 56 -2.52 25.08 -10.69
C VAL A 56 -3.80 25.39 -11.47
N PHE A 57 -3.99 24.72 -12.61
CA PHE A 57 -5.10 24.96 -13.53
C PHE A 57 -6.45 24.78 -12.84
N ILE A 58 -6.70 23.66 -12.15
CA ILE A 58 -8.04 23.38 -11.59
C ILE A 58 -8.46 24.43 -10.55
N LYS A 59 -7.52 24.84 -9.70
CA LYS A 59 -7.75 25.89 -8.70
C LYS A 59 -8.04 27.22 -9.36
N LYS A 60 -7.26 27.60 -10.37
CA LYS A 60 -7.42 28.87 -11.09
C LYS A 60 -8.67 28.90 -11.96
N ALA A 61 -9.04 27.78 -12.58
CA ALA A 61 -10.26 27.65 -13.36
C ALA A 61 -11.49 27.92 -12.50
N TYR A 62 -11.57 27.26 -11.33
CA TYR A 62 -12.67 27.47 -10.39
C TYR A 62 -12.70 28.90 -9.84
N GLU A 63 -11.55 29.42 -9.37
CA GLU A 63 -11.45 30.81 -8.92
C GLU A 63 -11.93 31.80 -10.00
N THR A 64 -11.50 31.60 -11.25
CA THR A 64 -11.87 32.48 -12.37
C THR A 64 -13.36 32.51 -12.61
N LEU A 65 -14.03 31.36 -12.56
CA LEU A 65 -15.47 31.26 -12.77
C LEU A 65 -16.30 31.95 -11.66
N CYS A 66 -15.82 31.92 -10.42
CA CYS A 66 -16.51 32.50 -9.27
C CYS A 66 -16.30 34.02 -9.10
N LEU A 67 -15.38 34.65 -9.84
CA LEU A 67 -15.09 36.08 -9.71
C LEU A 67 -16.28 36.94 -10.16
N GLY A 68 -16.68 37.89 -9.31
CA GLY A 68 -17.75 38.85 -9.64
C GLY A 68 -19.16 38.25 -9.62
N GLN A 69 -19.31 37.02 -9.15
CA GLN A 69 -20.58 36.33 -9.01
C GLN A 69 -21.48 37.00 -7.96
N PRO A 70 -22.76 37.29 -8.28
CA PRO A 70 -23.73 37.76 -7.29
C PRO A 70 -24.00 36.72 -6.20
N SER A 71 -24.33 37.18 -4.99
CA SER A 71 -24.57 36.31 -3.82
C SER A 71 -25.73 35.30 -3.97
N HIS A 72 -26.66 35.55 -4.89
CA HIS A 72 -27.82 34.68 -5.16
C HIS A 72 -27.57 33.66 -6.28
N CYS A 73 -26.35 33.63 -6.84
CA CYS A 73 -25.98 32.71 -7.90
C CYS A 73 -24.89 31.74 -7.42
N GLU A 74 -24.90 30.52 -7.93
CA GLU A 74 -23.88 29.50 -7.65
C GLU A 74 -23.21 29.00 -8.94
N THR A 75 -21.89 28.85 -8.90
CA THR A 75 -21.11 28.26 -9.99
C THR A 75 -20.68 26.85 -9.61
N GLN A 76 -20.97 25.88 -10.47
CA GLN A 76 -20.55 24.49 -10.33
C GLN A 76 -19.61 24.12 -11.48
N LEU A 77 -18.43 23.63 -11.13
CA LEU A 77 -17.44 23.13 -12.08
C LEU A 77 -17.36 21.60 -11.96
N LEU A 78 -17.78 20.90 -13.00
CA LEU A 78 -17.63 19.45 -13.13
C LEU A 78 -16.45 19.13 -14.05
N VAL A 79 -15.52 18.32 -13.57
CA VAL A 79 -14.34 17.92 -14.33
C VAL A 79 -14.23 16.41 -14.38
N SER A 80 -14.14 15.84 -15.58
CA SER A 80 -13.69 14.46 -15.76
C SER A 80 -12.17 14.45 -15.91
N THR A 81 -11.51 13.47 -15.30
CA THR A 81 -10.04 13.39 -15.31
C THR A 81 -9.56 11.96 -15.08
N HIS A 82 -8.48 11.61 -15.77
CA HIS A 82 -7.65 10.44 -15.52
C HIS A 82 -6.33 10.80 -14.80
N SER A 83 -6.16 12.06 -14.40
CA SER A 83 -4.94 12.55 -13.76
C SER A 83 -4.99 12.46 -12.24
N SER A 84 -4.08 11.67 -11.67
CA SER A 84 -3.79 11.66 -10.24
C SER A 84 -3.28 13.00 -9.71
N TYR A 85 -2.72 13.86 -10.57
CA TYR A 85 -2.26 15.19 -10.16
C TYR A 85 -3.43 16.15 -9.94
N LEU A 86 -4.50 16.06 -10.75
CA LEU A 86 -5.71 16.84 -10.54
C LEU A 86 -6.47 16.36 -9.30
N ALA A 87 -6.62 15.05 -9.14
CA ALA A 87 -7.28 14.45 -7.98
C ALA A 87 -6.60 14.83 -6.64
N ARG A 88 -5.27 15.06 -6.66
CA ARG A 88 -4.49 15.46 -5.47
C ARG A 88 -4.87 16.84 -4.92
N GLU A 89 -5.14 17.80 -5.80
CA GLU A 89 -5.43 19.19 -5.41
C GLU A 89 -6.85 19.37 -4.86
N LEU A 90 -7.77 18.49 -5.25
CA LEU A 90 -9.17 18.57 -4.84
C LEU A 90 -9.41 17.89 -3.49
N ASP A 91 -10.36 18.44 -2.72
CA ASP A 91 -10.85 17.75 -1.53
C ASP A 91 -11.60 16.47 -1.94
N PHE A 92 -11.41 15.39 -1.18
CA PHE A 92 -12.08 14.11 -1.45
C PHE A 92 -13.61 14.21 -1.41
N SER A 93 -14.16 15.22 -0.71
CA SER A 93 -15.60 15.53 -0.78
C SER A 93 -16.10 15.88 -2.18
N ASN A 94 -15.20 16.36 -3.03
CA ASN A 94 -15.49 16.81 -4.39
C ASN A 94 -15.12 15.74 -5.43
N LEU A 95 -14.58 14.59 -4.99
CA LEU A 95 -14.24 13.49 -5.89
C LEU A 95 -15.41 12.51 -6.01
N ARG A 96 -15.66 12.07 -7.24
CA ARG A 96 -16.58 10.99 -7.57
C ARG A 96 -15.81 9.96 -8.37
N TYR A 97 -15.69 8.75 -7.82
CA TYR A 97 -14.94 7.68 -8.45
C TYR A 97 -15.87 6.82 -9.28
N PHE A 98 -15.57 6.68 -10.58
CA PHE A 98 -16.33 5.83 -11.49
C PHE A 98 -15.71 4.44 -11.49
N LYS A 99 -16.30 3.54 -10.70
CA LYS A 99 -15.88 2.15 -10.59
C LYS A 99 -16.48 1.35 -11.74
N ARG A 100 -15.64 0.81 -12.60
CA ARG A 100 -16.09 -0.09 -13.68
C ARG A 100 -16.58 -1.41 -13.09
N LYS A 101 -17.79 -1.82 -13.46
CA LYS A 101 -18.31 -3.18 -13.26
C LYS A 101 -18.48 -3.84 -14.62
N ASN A 102 -17.62 -4.83 -14.87
CA ASN A 102 -17.79 -5.73 -15.99
C ASN A 102 -18.81 -6.79 -15.54
N SER A 103 -20.06 -6.69 -16.02
CA SER A 103 -21.01 -7.80 -15.97
C SER A 103 -21.20 -8.33 -17.38
N ASP A 104 -21.55 -9.61 -17.49
CA ASP A 104 -21.61 -10.34 -18.78
C ASP A 104 -22.65 -9.78 -19.77
N ALA A 105 -23.59 -8.94 -19.31
CA ALA A 105 -24.63 -8.37 -20.17
C ALA A 105 -24.29 -6.96 -20.66
N ILE A 106 -23.94 -6.03 -19.76
CA ILE A 106 -23.72 -4.62 -20.09
C ILE A 106 -22.67 -4.02 -19.14
N PRO A 107 -21.51 -3.57 -19.65
CA PRO A 107 -20.56 -2.80 -18.86
C PRO A 107 -21.23 -1.55 -18.29
N HIS A 108 -21.21 -1.39 -16.97
CA HIS A 108 -21.72 -0.20 -16.31
C HIS A 108 -20.71 0.32 -15.29
N ALA A 109 -20.81 1.60 -14.95
CA ALA A 109 -20.01 2.22 -13.92
C ALA A 109 -20.86 2.48 -12.68
N GLU A 110 -20.35 2.09 -11.51
CA GLU A 110 -20.89 2.46 -10.21
C GLU A 110 -20.18 3.73 -9.74
N VAL A 111 -20.93 4.76 -9.38
CA VAL A 111 -20.36 6.00 -8.84
C VAL A 111 -20.15 5.83 -7.34
N VAL A 112 -18.89 5.83 -6.92
CA VAL A 112 -18.49 5.82 -5.51
C VAL A 112 -18.30 7.26 -5.04
N ASP A 113 -19.12 7.67 -4.08
CA ASP A 113 -19.03 8.99 -3.44
C ASP A 113 -17.95 8.99 -2.34
N LEU A 114 -16.83 9.64 -2.63
CA LEU A 114 -15.71 9.74 -1.70
C LEU A 114 -15.96 10.73 -0.54
N SER A 115 -16.98 11.59 -0.63
CA SER A 115 -17.34 12.50 0.46
C SER A 115 -17.80 11.79 1.72
N ARG A 116 -18.50 10.65 1.56
CA ARG A 116 -18.98 9.78 2.63
C ARG A 116 -17.97 8.69 2.98
N THR A 117 -16.82 8.70 2.33
CA THR A 117 -15.72 7.78 2.64
C THR A 117 -14.88 8.29 3.79
N PHE A 118 -14.86 9.62 3.97
CA PHE A 118 -14.18 10.32 5.05
C PHE A 118 -15.10 11.43 5.57
N ASP A 119 -15.97 11.14 6.53
CA ASP A 119 -16.89 12.14 7.06
C ASP A 119 -16.10 13.27 7.74
N LYS A 120 -16.48 14.54 7.56
CA LYS A 120 -15.87 15.65 8.33
C LYS A 120 -16.11 15.50 9.86
N ASN A 121 -17.16 14.74 10.18
CA ASN A 121 -17.57 14.10 11.46
C ASN A 121 -16.53 13.35 12.30
N SER A 122 -15.54 12.77 11.65
CA SER A 122 -15.10 11.44 12.05
C SER A 122 -13.71 11.40 12.68
N SER A 123 -13.45 10.26 13.32
CA SER A 123 -12.27 9.92 14.10
C SER A 123 -10.93 10.44 13.53
N GLN A 124 -9.94 10.64 14.40
CA GLN A 124 -8.54 10.98 14.05
C GLN A 124 -7.95 10.11 12.92
N ASN A 125 -8.50 8.91 12.72
CA ASN A 125 -8.13 7.96 11.66
C ASN A 125 -8.47 8.45 10.25
N GLU A 126 -9.62 9.09 10.04
CA GLU A 126 -10.06 9.48 8.69
C GLU A 126 -9.29 10.71 8.17
N LYS A 127 -8.93 11.64 9.07
CA LYS A 127 -7.99 12.73 8.76
C LYS A 127 -6.61 12.19 8.37
N PHE A 128 -6.14 11.13 9.04
CA PHE A 128 -4.89 10.46 8.70
C PHE A 128 -4.97 9.87 7.29
N VAL A 129 -5.99 9.07 6.97
CA VAL A 129 -6.13 8.46 5.64
C VAL A 129 -6.23 9.52 4.54
N THR A 130 -7.07 10.54 4.74
CA THR A 130 -7.25 11.62 3.77
C THR A 130 -5.92 12.32 3.49
N ARG A 131 -5.19 12.70 4.54
CA ARG A 131 -3.90 13.39 4.38
C ARG A 131 -2.84 12.48 3.78
N TYR A 132 -2.80 11.22 4.18
CA TYR A 132 -1.86 10.23 3.67
C TYR A 132 -2.08 10.01 2.17
N ILE A 133 -3.28 9.62 1.73
CA ILE A 133 -3.56 9.36 0.31
C ILE A 133 -3.33 10.61 -0.56
N ARG A 134 -3.74 11.81 -0.11
CA ARG A 134 -3.48 13.06 -0.85
C ARG A 134 -1.99 13.33 -1.02
N THR A 135 -1.20 13.09 0.02
CA THR A 135 0.22 13.44 -0.01
C THR A 135 1.02 12.47 -0.90
N THR A 136 0.73 11.18 -0.83
CA THR A 136 1.64 10.16 -1.37
C THR A 136 1.04 9.27 -2.44
N HIS A 137 -0.28 9.05 -2.48
CA HIS A 137 -0.86 7.91 -3.22
C HIS A 137 -2.19 8.19 -3.96
N CYS A 138 -2.32 9.33 -4.65
CA CYS A 138 -3.50 9.59 -5.52
C CYS A 138 -3.56 8.70 -6.77
N ASP A 139 -2.45 8.02 -7.11
CA ASP A 139 -2.40 6.97 -8.13
C ASP A 139 -3.28 5.76 -7.78
N LEU A 140 -3.59 5.55 -6.50
CA LEU A 140 -4.53 4.52 -6.03
C LEU A 140 -5.86 4.52 -6.80
N PHE A 141 -6.41 5.71 -7.10
CA PHE A 141 -7.71 5.84 -7.78
C PHE A 141 -7.68 5.36 -9.24
N PHE A 142 -6.51 5.18 -9.82
CA PHE A 142 -6.35 4.75 -11.22
C PHE A 142 -5.67 3.37 -11.33
N ALA A 143 -5.39 2.73 -10.19
CA ALA A 143 -4.71 1.45 -10.14
C ALA A 143 -5.66 0.30 -10.53
N ASN A 144 -5.11 -0.72 -11.21
CA ASN A 144 -5.77 -2.01 -11.41
C ASN A 144 -5.74 -2.87 -10.13
N GLY A 145 -4.76 -2.63 -9.26
CA GLY A 145 -4.62 -3.32 -7.98
C GLY A 145 -3.69 -2.58 -7.03
N VAL A 146 -3.74 -2.97 -5.77
CA VAL A 146 -3.12 -2.25 -4.66
C VAL A 146 -2.30 -3.21 -3.84
N ILE A 147 -1.06 -2.86 -3.51
CA ILE A 147 -0.24 -3.57 -2.54
C ILE A 147 -0.01 -2.67 -1.34
N LEU A 148 -0.51 -3.06 -0.18
CA LEU A 148 -0.21 -2.40 1.10
C LEU A 148 0.95 -3.13 1.74
N VAL A 149 2.03 -2.42 2.05
CA VAL A 149 3.19 -2.95 2.77
C VAL A 149 3.40 -2.24 4.08
N GLU A 150 3.96 -2.95 5.05
CA GLU A 150 4.21 -2.43 6.38
C GLU A 150 5.32 -1.36 6.40
N GLY A 151 6.44 -1.60 5.71
CA GLY A 151 7.61 -0.73 5.74
C GLY A 151 8.17 -0.33 4.37
N ASP A 152 9.19 0.53 4.44
CA ASP A 152 9.89 1.02 3.24
C ASP A 152 10.86 -0.01 2.64
N ALA A 153 11.29 -1.01 3.43
CA ALA A 153 12.14 -2.09 2.94
C ALA A 153 11.41 -2.93 1.89
N GLU A 154 10.17 -3.33 2.16
CA GLU A 154 9.28 -4.03 1.24
C GLU A 154 8.97 -3.17 0.02
N ARG A 155 8.63 -1.88 0.24
CA ARG A 155 8.33 -0.94 -0.83
C ARG A 155 9.50 -0.80 -1.81
N LEU A 156 10.72 -0.88 -1.31
CA LEU A 156 11.93 -0.78 -2.12
C LEU A 156 12.20 -2.06 -2.92
N LEU A 157 11.98 -3.25 -2.34
CA LEU A 157 12.29 -4.53 -2.97
C LEU A 157 11.17 -5.11 -3.85
N LEU A 158 9.90 -4.84 -3.54
CA LEU A 158 8.76 -5.35 -4.30
C LEU A 158 8.79 -5.04 -5.80
N PRO A 159 9.12 -3.81 -6.25
CA PRO A 159 9.22 -3.52 -7.68
C PRO A 159 10.20 -4.45 -8.41
N HIS A 160 11.27 -4.86 -7.74
CA HIS A 160 12.25 -5.81 -8.30
C HIS A 160 11.66 -7.21 -8.44
N PHE A 161 10.96 -7.71 -7.41
CA PHE A 161 10.28 -9.00 -7.48
C PHE A 161 9.22 -9.05 -8.58
N ILE A 162 8.40 -7.99 -8.67
CA ILE A 162 7.35 -7.88 -9.69
C ILE A 162 7.96 -7.87 -11.10
N LYS A 163 8.99 -7.04 -11.33
CA LYS A 163 9.63 -6.93 -12.64
C LYS A 163 10.23 -8.25 -13.15
N ASN A 164 10.79 -9.06 -12.25
CA ASN A 164 11.53 -10.26 -12.63
C ASN A 164 10.68 -11.52 -12.70
N HIS A 165 9.64 -11.62 -11.87
CA HIS A 165 8.84 -12.84 -11.76
C HIS A 165 7.39 -12.69 -12.25
N PHE A 166 6.89 -11.45 -12.35
CA PHE A 166 5.48 -11.16 -12.65
C PHE A 166 5.36 -10.14 -13.79
N PRO A 167 5.73 -10.48 -15.04
CA PRO A 167 5.74 -9.53 -16.15
C PRO A 167 4.37 -8.95 -16.46
N LYS A 168 3.27 -9.71 -16.27
CA LYS A 168 1.91 -9.21 -16.52
C LYS A 168 1.50 -8.23 -15.41
N LEU A 169 1.81 -8.56 -14.15
CA LEU A 169 1.63 -7.64 -13.03
C LEU A 169 2.45 -6.36 -13.20
N ASN A 170 3.69 -6.46 -13.69
CA ASN A 170 4.56 -5.31 -13.96
C ASN A 170 4.01 -4.38 -15.07
N SER A 171 3.29 -4.95 -16.04
CA SER A 171 2.57 -4.17 -17.07
C SER A 171 1.20 -3.64 -16.62
N SER A 172 0.76 -4.01 -15.42
CA SER A 172 -0.50 -3.54 -14.84
C SER A 172 -0.25 -2.28 -13.99
N TYR A 173 -1.26 -1.40 -13.86
CA TYR A 173 -1.15 -0.21 -13.02
C TYR A 173 -1.30 -0.59 -11.54
N ILE A 174 -0.21 -1.03 -10.90
CA ILE A 174 -0.20 -1.37 -9.46
C ILE A 174 0.26 -0.18 -8.64
N SER A 175 -0.51 0.16 -7.59
CA SER A 175 -0.07 1.13 -6.58
C SER A 175 0.47 0.40 -5.36
N ILE A 176 1.70 0.74 -4.95
CA ILE A 176 2.37 0.19 -3.76
C ILE A 176 2.42 1.26 -2.67
N LEU A 177 1.78 1.00 -1.53
CA LEU A 177 1.64 1.94 -0.41
C LEU A 177 2.34 1.40 0.84
N SER A 178 3.29 2.17 1.37
CA SER A 178 3.96 1.88 2.66
C SER A 178 3.21 2.57 3.79
N VAL A 179 2.51 1.79 4.62
CA VAL A 179 1.65 2.32 5.70
C VAL A 179 2.41 2.70 6.98
N GLY A 180 3.73 2.52 7.00
CA GLY A 180 4.61 2.98 8.09
C GLY A 180 4.33 2.27 9.41
N GLY A 181 4.20 0.94 9.38
CA GLY A 181 3.85 0.07 10.50
C GLY A 181 2.51 -0.67 10.29
N ALA A 182 2.04 -1.37 11.32
CA ALA A 182 0.81 -2.17 11.30
C ALA A 182 -0.51 -1.36 11.24
N HIS A 183 -0.59 -0.38 10.33
CA HIS A 183 -1.69 0.57 10.21
C HIS A 183 -2.51 0.40 8.92
N ALA A 184 -2.32 -0.69 8.17
CA ALA A 184 -3.08 -0.96 6.96
C ALA A 184 -4.60 -1.03 7.23
N HIS A 185 -5.01 -1.50 8.42
CA HIS A 185 -6.41 -1.49 8.87
C HIS A 185 -7.10 -0.11 8.76
N ARG A 186 -6.35 0.99 8.83
CA ARG A 186 -6.90 2.35 8.68
C ARG A 186 -7.43 2.60 7.27
N LEU A 187 -6.85 1.95 6.25
CA LEU A 187 -7.25 2.05 4.86
C LEU A 187 -8.43 1.13 4.49
N LYS A 188 -8.86 0.26 5.40
CA LYS A 188 -9.93 -0.74 5.18
C LYS A 188 -11.14 -0.15 4.46
N ASN A 189 -11.75 0.88 5.04
CA ASN A 189 -12.98 1.48 4.53
C ASN A 189 -12.81 2.06 3.12
N LEU A 190 -11.64 2.61 2.81
CA LEU A 190 -11.35 3.14 1.48
C LEU A 190 -11.19 2.01 0.47
N ILE A 191 -10.35 1.02 0.77
CA ILE A 191 -10.05 -0.09 -0.13
C ILE A 191 -11.31 -0.90 -0.43
N GLU A 192 -12.13 -1.20 0.59
CA GLU A 192 -13.38 -1.94 0.41
C GLU A 192 -14.41 -1.15 -0.43
N LYS A 193 -14.48 0.18 -0.26
CA LYS A 193 -15.38 1.03 -1.07
C LYS A 193 -14.93 1.15 -2.53
N LEU A 194 -13.63 1.30 -2.78
CA LEU A 194 -13.08 1.27 -4.14
C LEU A 194 -13.21 -0.13 -4.77
N ALA A 195 -13.23 -1.17 -3.93
CA ALA A 195 -13.27 -2.58 -4.28
C ALA A 195 -12.19 -3.00 -5.28
N LEU A 196 -11.01 -2.39 -5.16
CA LEU A 196 -9.83 -2.77 -5.92
C LEU A 196 -9.26 -4.09 -5.39
N PRO A 197 -8.71 -4.97 -6.25
CA PRO A 197 -7.85 -6.06 -5.81
C PRO A 197 -6.73 -5.53 -4.90
N CYS A 198 -6.68 -5.98 -3.65
CA CYS A 198 -5.75 -5.50 -2.65
C CYS A 198 -4.99 -6.65 -2.00
N LEU A 199 -3.67 -6.64 -2.15
CA LEU A 199 -2.75 -7.50 -1.44
C LEU A 199 -2.17 -6.73 -0.25
N ILE A 200 -2.29 -7.30 0.94
CA ILE A 200 -1.71 -6.74 2.16
C ILE A 200 -0.53 -7.61 2.58
N ILE A 201 0.66 -7.03 2.63
CA ILE A 201 1.88 -7.69 3.09
C ILE A 201 2.26 -7.08 4.43
N THR A 202 2.27 -7.90 5.48
CA THR A 202 2.46 -7.42 6.86
C THR A 202 3.22 -8.43 7.71
N ASP A 203 3.88 -7.94 8.75
CA ASP A 203 4.63 -8.74 9.71
C ASP A 203 3.70 -9.49 10.68
N LEU A 204 4.13 -10.68 11.12
CA LEU A 204 3.42 -11.48 12.12
C LEU A 204 3.35 -10.79 13.49
N ASP A 205 4.39 -10.03 13.84
CA ASP A 205 4.46 -9.27 15.09
C ASP A 205 4.11 -10.09 16.34
N SER A 206 4.67 -11.30 16.46
CA SER A 206 4.48 -12.19 17.60
C SER A 206 4.94 -11.58 18.93
N VAL A 207 4.06 -11.63 19.92
CA VAL A 207 4.29 -11.23 21.30
C VAL A 207 3.94 -12.35 22.27
N ALA A 208 4.74 -12.45 23.32
CA ALA A 208 4.50 -13.32 24.46
C ALA A 208 3.92 -12.50 25.62
N MET A 209 3.02 -13.15 26.37
CA MET A 209 2.47 -12.59 27.59
C MET A 209 3.47 -12.74 28.73
N GLU A 210 3.78 -11.64 29.41
CA GLU A 210 4.68 -11.61 30.57
C GLU A 210 3.96 -10.92 31.74
N ILE A 211 3.85 -11.61 32.87
CA ILE A 211 3.27 -11.04 34.09
C ILE A 211 4.28 -10.06 34.68
N GLN A 212 3.86 -8.82 34.93
CA GLN A 212 4.75 -7.83 35.51
C GLN A 212 4.95 -8.07 37.00
N THR A 213 6.19 -8.03 37.45
CA THR A 213 6.55 -8.08 38.87
C THR A 213 7.10 -6.73 39.35
N ASP A 214 6.97 -6.47 40.66
CA ASP A 214 7.66 -5.42 41.40
C ASP A 214 9.14 -5.79 41.65
N GLU A 215 9.94 -4.84 42.16
CA GLU A 215 11.36 -5.06 42.50
C GLU A 215 11.55 -6.20 43.51
N ASP A 216 10.55 -6.46 44.34
CA ASP A 216 10.51 -7.54 45.32
C ASP A 216 9.98 -8.88 44.76
N GLY A 217 9.70 -8.96 43.45
CA GLY A 217 9.18 -10.18 42.80
C GLY A 217 7.67 -10.41 42.94
N ASN A 218 6.94 -9.50 43.58
CA ASN A 218 5.48 -9.58 43.72
C ASN A 218 4.77 -9.26 42.40
N ILE A 219 3.68 -9.96 42.08
CA ILE A 219 2.89 -9.71 40.87
C ILE A 219 2.20 -8.33 40.98
N LYS A 220 2.46 -7.45 40.03
CA LYS A 220 1.76 -6.16 39.91
C LYS A 220 0.31 -6.43 39.56
N MET A 221 -0.61 -5.76 40.25
CA MET A 221 -2.04 -5.86 39.99
C MET A 221 -2.56 -4.57 39.35
N ASN A 222 -3.56 -4.70 38.48
CA ASN A 222 -4.35 -3.59 37.91
C ASN A 222 -5.84 -3.94 38.06
N ASN A 223 -6.60 -3.16 38.83
CA ASN A 223 -8.02 -3.38 39.09
C ASN A 223 -8.37 -4.85 39.43
N ASN A 224 -7.65 -5.46 40.38
CA ASN A 224 -7.79 -6.87 40.80
C ASN A 224 -7.45 -7.93 39.72
N THR A 225 -6.80 -7.54 38.62
CA THR A 225 -6.26 -8.46 37.61
C THR A 225 -4.74 -8.35 37.53
N GLU A 226 -4.06 -9.44 37.19
CA GLU A 226 -2.60 -9.44 37.01
C GLU A 226 -2.19 -8.46 35.91
N LYS A 227 -1.21 -7.61 36.19
CA LYS A 227 -0.73 -6.62 35.23
C LYS A 227 0.16 -7.32 34.21
N VAL A 228 -0.37 -7.46 33.02
CA VAL A 228 0.32 -8.11 31.90
C VAL A 228 1.11 -7.11 31.06
N LYS A 229 2.28 -7.52 30.57
CA LYS A 229 3.04 -6.86 29.51
C LYS A 229 3.14 -7.79 28.31
N TYR A 230 3.09 -7.23 27.11
CA TYR A 230 3.35 -7.97 25.88
C TYR A 230 4.76 -7.64 25.40
N LYS A 231 5.61 -8.65 25.26
CA LYS A 231 7.00 -8.51 24.80
C LYS A 231 7.17 -9.20 23.45
N LYS A 232 7.83 -8.53 22.51
CA LYS A 232 8.18 -9.12 21.21
C LYS A 232 9.01 -10.38 21.43
N CYS A 233 8.70 -11.43 20.69
CA CYS A 233 9.36 -12.73 20.82
C CYS A 233 9.47 -13.41 19.45
N VAL A 234 10.44 -14.32 19.33
CA VAL A 234 10.58 -15.19 18.16
C VAL A 234 9.31 -16.03 17.99
N PRO A 235 8.69 -16.07 16.80
CA PRO A 235 7.50 -16.87 16.57
C PRO A 235 7.80 -18.37 16.73
N LEU A 236 6.99 -19.07 17.52
CA LEU A 236 7.11 -20.50 17.80
C LEU A 236 5.74 -21.16 17.79
N LEU A 237 5.67 -22.38 17.25
CA LEU A 237 4.45 -23.20 17.29
C LEU A 237 4.15 -23.67 18.71
N ASN A 238 2.86 -23.66 19.07
CA ASN A 238 2.34 -24.09 20.36
C ASN A 238 2.90 -23.32 21.57
N ALA A 239 3.40 -22.10 21.35
CA ALA A 239 3.97 -21.24 22.40
C ALA A 239 2.94 -20.28 23.01
N ASN A 240 1.65 -20.41 22.65
CA ASN A 240 0.56 -19.53 23.10
C ASN A 240 0.86 -18.03 22.88
N GLN A 241 1.51 -17.73 21.76
CA GLN A 241 1.87 -16.36 21.36
C GLN A 241 0.70 -15.68 20.64
N LEU A 242 0.65 -14.37 20.75
CA LEU A 242 -0.34 -13.53 20.09
C LEU A 242 0.32 -12.64 19.03
N THR A 243 -0.44 -12.17 18.04
CA THR A 243 0.02 -11.10 17.15
C THR A 243 -0.32 -9.74 17.75
N ASN A 244 0.61 -8.79 17.66
CA ASN A 244 0.33 -7.39 17.96
C ASN A 244 -0.20 -6.62 16.73
N ASN A 245 -0.23 -7.23 15.54
CA ASN A 245 -0.59 -6.58 14.29
C ASN A 245 -2.10 -6.28 14.20
N ASP A 246 -2.48 -5.00 14.18
CA ASP A 246 -3.89 -4.60 14.14
C ASP A 246 -4.62 -5.02 12.85
N THR A 247 -3.91 -5.14 11.73
CA THR A 247 -4.50 -5.61 10.47
C THR A 247 -4.98 -7.05 10.59
N LEU A 248 -4.14 -7.93 11.14
CA LEU A 248 -4.46 -9.34 11.36
C LEU A 248 -5.59 -9.52 12.38
N LYS A 249 -5.66 -8.63 13.39
CA LYS A 249 -6.69 -8.65 14.44
C LYS A 249 -8.04 -8.09 14.00
N THR A 250 -8.08 -7.02 13.19
CA THR A 250 -9.29 -6.20 13.00
C THR A 250 -9.82 -6.17 11.56
N TRP A 251 -8.96 -6.41 10.57
CA TRP A 251 -9.37 -6.38 9.16
C TRP A 251 -9.59 -7.79 8.64
N PHE A 252 -8.51 -8.54 8.45
CA PHE A 252 -8.52 -9.91 7.95
C PHE A 252 -7.14 -10.53 8.25
N PRO A 253 -7.07 -11.77 8.76
CA PRO A 253 -8.13 -12.78 8.87
C PRO A 253 -8.94 -12.72 10.18
N ILE A 254 -8.74 -11.69 11.00
CA ILE A 254 -9.41 -11.53 12.33
C ILE A 254 -9.00 -12.68 13.26
N LYS A 255 -7.69 -12.89 13.38
CA LYS A 255 -7.08 -13.89 14.25
C LYS A 255 -6.06 -13.22 15.16
N GLN A 256 -5.98 -13.70 16.40
CA GLN A 256 -5.06 -13.14 17.40
C GLN A 256 -3.92 -14.11 17.77
N LYS A 257 -4.14 -15.42 17.69
CA LYS A 257 -3.11 -16.42 18.03
C LYS A 257 -2.19 -16.65 16.85
N ILE A 258 -0.89 -16.76 17.12
CA ILE A 258 0.13 -17.07 16.11
C ILE A 258 -0.11 -18.47 15.52
N ASP A 259 -0.49 -19.45 16.34
CA ASP A 259 -0.78 -20.82 15.87
C ASP A 259 -1.94 -20.86 14.85
N ASP A 260 -2.99 -20.05 15.07
CA ASP A 260 -4.12 -19.93 14.15
C ASP A 260 -3.70 -19.28 12.83
N LEU A 261 -2.80 -18.28 12.89
CA LEU A 261 -2.23 -17.60 11.73
C LEU A 261 -1.31 -18.53 10.92
N LEU A 262 -0.45 -19.30 11.59
CA LEU A 262 0.48 -20.21 10.92
C LEU A 262 -0.23 -21.42 10.30
N SER A 263 -1.37 -21.84 10.86
CA SER A 263 -2.17 -22.97 10.33
C SER A 263 -3.17 -22.57 9.24
N LEU A 264 -3.35 -21.28 8.96
CA LEU A 264 -4.25 -20.78 7.92
C LEU A 264 -3.78 -21.21 6.52
N LYS A 265 -4.64 -21.97 5.83
CA LYS A 265 -4.42 -22.43 4.45
C LYS A 265 -4.50 -21.28 3.44
N TYR A 266 -3.92 -21.50 2.26
CA TYR A 266 -3.82 -20.51 1.18
C TYR A 266 -5.17 -19.87 0.81
N GLU A 267 -6.23 -20.66 0.73
CA GLU A 267 -7.58 -20.21 0.33
C GLU A 267 -8.22 -19.34 1.41
N ASN A 268 -7.92 -19.63 2.67
CA ASN A 268 -8.44 -18.89 3.83
C ASN A 268 -7.66 -17.60 4.12
N LYS A 269 -6.68 -17.25 3.28
CA LYS A 269 -5.95 -15.97 3.30
C LYS A 269 -6.55 -14.93 2.34
N THR A 270 -7.68 -15.25 1.71
CA THR A 270 -8.38 -14.36 0.78
C THR A 270 -9.82 -14.12 1.22
N ASN A 271 -10.31 -12.89 1.07
CA ASN A 271 -11.70 -12.50 1.25
C ASN A 271 -12.12 -11.52 0.15
N GLY A 272 -12.88 -12.02 -0.84
CA GLY A 272 -13.32 -11.23 -1.99
C GLY A 272 -12.14 -10.66 -2.78
N ASN A 273 -12.02 -9.33 -2.79
CA ASN A 273 -10.94 -8.61 -3.48
C ASN A 273 -9.74 -8.33 -2.58
N ILE A 274 -9.65 -8.93 -1.40
CA ILE A 274 -8.56 -8.69 -0.45
C ILE A 274 -7.84 -10.00 -0.14
N ARG A 275 -6.51 -9.96 -0.15
CA ARG A 275 -5.65 -11.03 0.36
C ARG A 275 -4.68 -10.47 1.39
N VAL A 276 -4.41 -11.24 2.42
CA VAL A 276 -3.33 -10.95 3.37
C VAL A 276 -2.22 -11.99 3.27
N SER A 277 -0.99 -11.49 3.18
CA SER A 277 0.25 -12.25 3.09
C SER A 277 1.12 -11.85 4.28
N TYR A 278 1.48 -12.84 5.09
CA TYR A 278 2.39 -12.71 6.23
C TYR A 278 3.31 -13.92 6.26
N GLN A 279 4.37 -13.84 7.06
CA GLN A 279 5.44 -14.83 7.08
C GLN A 279 4.92 -16.24 7.39
N THR A 280 5.44 -17.22 6.66
CA THR A 280 5.10 -18.64 6.80
C THR A 280 6.33 -19.44 7.20
N GLN A 281 6.16 -20.74 7.41
CA GLN A 281 7.28 -21.64 7.68
C GLN A 281 8.34 -21.55 6.57
N VAL A 282 9.61 -21.49 6.97
CA VAL A 282 10.77 -21.57 6.08
C VAL A 282 11.62 -22.74 6.54
N SER A 283 11.99 -23.62 5.62
CA SER A 283 12.94 -24.70 5.89
C SER A 283 14.35 -24.24 5.52
N LEU A 284 15.30 -24.44 6.43
CA LEU A 284 16.70 -24.09 6.20
C LEU A 284 17.63 -25.21 6.68
N ASN A 285 18.72 -25.40 5.96
CA ASN A 285 19.80 -26.28 6.40
C ASN A 285 20.72 -25.51 7.35
N PHE A 286 20.74 -25.90 8.62
CA PHE A 286 21.67 -25.40 9.62
C PHE A 286 22.60 -26.53 10.05
N LYS A 287 23.88 -26.41 9.70
CA LYS A 287 24.92 -27.40 10.05
C LYS A 287 24.52 -28.84 9.71
N ASP A 288 24.10 -29.05 8.46
CA ASP A 288 23.67 -30.34 7.89
C ASP A 288 22.36 -30.91 8.48
N GLU A 289 21.67 -30.14 9.33
CA GLU A 289 20.34 -30.48 9.82
C GLU A 289 19.28 -29.58 9.18
N ASN A 290 18.18 -30.19 8.72
CA ASN A 290 17.03 -29.43 8.25
C ASN A 290 16.22 -28.92 9.44
N LYS A 291 16.11 -27.60 9.56
CA LYS A 291 15.38 -26.91 10.62
C LYS A 291 14.25 -26.07 10.01
N ILE A 292 13.15 -25.98 10.75
CA ILE A 292 12.01 -25.13 10.39
C ILE A 292 12.08 -23.86 11.23
N VAL A 293 11.88 -22.71 10.58
CA VAL A 293 11.77 -21.41 11.23
C VAL A 293 10.49 -20.69 10.84
N PHE A 294 10.03 -19.85 11.74
CA PHE A 294 8.95 -18.90 11.49
C PHE A 294 9.57 -17.50 11.59
N PRO A 295 9.72 -16.79 10.47
CA PRO A 295 10.24 -15.42 10.48
C PRO A 295 9.28 -14.47 11.21
N TYR A 296 9.81 -13.53 12.00
CA TYR A 296 9.06 -12.48 12.68
C TYR A 296 8.69 -11.35 11.71
N THR A 297 9.62 -11.00 10.80
CA THR A 297 9.47 -9.89 9.84
C THR A 297 9.86 -10.26 8.42
N PHE A 298 9.60 -9.34 7.49
CA PHE A 298 10.07 -9.38 6.12
C PHE A 298 11.59 -9.58 6.01
N GLU A 299 12.40 -8.87 6.79
CA GLU A 299 13.87 -8.93 6.72
C GLU A 299 14.38 -10.35 7.01
N GLU A 300 13.84 -10.99 8.05
CA GLU A 300 14.17 -12.38 8.37
C GLU A 300 13.76 -13.34 7.25
N SER A 301 12.57 -13.13 6.67
CA SER A 301 12.08 -14.00 5.59
C SER A 301 12.99 -13.96 4.38
N ILE A 302 13.39 -12.75 3.96
CA ILE A 302 14.36 -12.58 2.88
C ILE A 302 15.68 -13.24 3.24
N TYR A 303 16.20 -12.99 4.44
CA TYR A 303 17.48 -13.54 4.85
C TYR A 303 17.45 -15.08 4.83
N PHE A 304 16.44 -15.71 5.42
CA PHE A 304 16.36 -17.17 5.47
C PHE A 304 16.22 -17.82 4.11
N GLU A 305 15.34 -17.29 3.25
CA GLU A 305 15.11 -17.87 1.92
C GLU A 305 16.26 -17.62 0.94
N ASN A 306 17.14 -16.65 1.23
CA ASN A 306 18.32 -16.30 0.41
C ASN A 306 19.65 -16.49 1.14
N ARG A 307 19.66 -17.20 2.29
CA ARG A 307 20.78 -17.25 3.24
C ARG A 307 22.09 -17.67 2.59
N THR A 308 22.07 -18.75 1.80
CA THR A 308 23.27 -19.27 1.14
C THR A 308 23.86 -18.22 0.19
N TRP A 309 23.01 -17.61 -0.63
CA TRP A 309 23.42 -16.64 -1.64
C TRP A 309 23.98 -15.36 -1.01
N ILE A 310 23.28 -14.83 0.00
CA ILE A 310 23.71 -13.66 0.76
C ILE A 310 25.09 -13.90 1.38
N ASN A 311 25.30 -15.06 2.02
CA ASN A 311 26.59 -15.37 2.65
C ASN A 311 27.73 -15.62 1.65
N THR A 312 27.40 -15.96 0.39
CA THR A 312 28.39 -16.06 -0.70
C THR A 312 28.78 -14.70 -1.26
N ILE A 313 27.85 -13.75 -1.38
CA ILE A 313 28.10 -12.46 -2.05
C ILE A 313 28.58 -11.39 -1.08
N PHE A 314 28.12 -11.43 0.16
CA PHE A 314 28.47 -10.43 1.16
C PHE A 314 29.58 -10.93 2.09
N LYS A 315 30.34 -9.98 2.64
CA LYS A 315 31.37 -10.24 3.66
C LYS A 315 31.07 -9.50 4.96
N LYS A 316 31.49 -10.12 6.07
CA LYS A 316 31.37 -9.58 7.43
C LYS A 316 32.41 -8.49 7.73
N ASN A 317 33.60 -8.58 7.12
CA ASN A 317 34.76 -7.74 7.42
C ASN A 317 35.23 -6.92 6.20
N VAL A 318 35.96 -5.84 6.46
CA VAL A 318 36.59 -4.98 5.43
C VAL A 318 37.94 -5.55 5.02
N ASP A 319 37.98 -6.82 4.65
CA ASP A 319 39.17 -7.35 4.01
C ASP A 319 39.25 -6.76 2.59
N LYS A 320 40.34 -6.09 2.24
CA LYS A 320 40.50 -5.41 0.94
C LYS A 320 40.68 -6.40 -0.20
N ASP A 321 41.12 -7.62 0.10
CA ASP A 321 41.41 -8.65 -0.88
C ASP A 321 40.19 -9.56 -1.15
N ASP A 322 39.12 -9.41 -0.37
CA ASP A 322 37.86 -10.12 -0.57
C ASP A 322 36.97 -9.39 -1.58
N PRO A 323 36.67 -9.97 -2.76
CA PRO A 323 35.87 -9.32 -3.80
C PRO A 323 34.39 -9.16 -3.42
N ARG A 324 33.95 -9.74 -2.30
CA ARG A 324 32.57 -9.65 -1.80
C ARG A 324 32.20 -8.26 -1.30
N ILE A 325 30.90 -7.99 -1.30
CA ILE A 325 30.33 -6.70 -0.94
C ILE A 325 30.19 -6.60 0.58
N LYS A 326 30.55 -5.46 1.16
CA LYS A 326 30.47 -5.27 2.61
C LYS A 326 29.00 -5.16 3.03
N ALA A 327 28.53 -6.08 3.87
CA ALA A 327 27.22 -5.94 4.51
C ALA A 327 27.26 -4.87 5.61
N THR A 328 26.13 -4.19 5.81
CA THR A 328 25.95 -3.16 6.84
C THR A 328 24.67 -3.41 7.65
N GLY A 329 24.48 -2.60 8.69
CA GLY A 329 23.25 -2.57 9.49
C GLY A 329 22.74 -3.95 9.94
N VAL A 330 21.47 -4.23 9.63
CA VAL A 330 20.76 -5.47 9.96
C VAL A 330 21.41 -6.67 9.27
N LEU A 331 21.77 -6.56 7.99
CA LEU A 331 22.34 -7.66 7.20
C LEU A 331 23.65 -8.17 7.82
N LEU A 332 24.54 -7.26 8.20
CA LEU A 332 25.80 -7.62 8.85
C LEU A 332 25.58 -8.38 10.17
N LYS A 333 24.61 -7.95 10.97
CA LYS A 333 24.28 -8.61 12.25
C LYS A 333 23.70 -10.00 12.02
N MET A 334 22.82 -10.17 11.04
CA MET A 334 22.28 -11.48 10.66
C MET A 334 23.37 -12.42 10.16
N MET A 335 24.30 -11.93 9.34
CA MET A 335 25.44 -12.74 8.90
C MET A 335 26.35 -13.14 10.05
N LYS A 336 26.56 -12.28 11.06
CA LYS A 336 27.34 -12.64 12.25
C LYS A 336 26.66 -13.74 13.09
N ALA A 337 25.34 -13.84 13.06
CA ALA A 337 24.63 -14.92 13.74
C ALA A 337 25.03 -16.31 13.21
N GLU A 338 25.52 -16.40 11.96
CA GLU A 338 26.03 -17.66 11.38
C GLU A 338 27.18 -18.30 12.18
N ASP A 339 27.88 -17.51 13.01
CA ASP A 339 28.97 -18.02 13.85
C ASP A 339 28.44 -18.72 15.13
N CYS A 340 27.13 -18.66 15.40
CA CYS A 340 26.51 -19.33 16.55
C CYS A 340 26.59 -20.85 16.44
N GLU A 341 26.87 -21.50 17.58
CA GLU A 341 26.92 -22.95 17.61
C GLU A 341 25.55 -23.61 17.69
N ASP A 342 24.72 -23.09 18.58
CA ASP A 342 23.35 -23.54 18.84
C ASP A 342 22.33 -22.85 17.92
N PHE A 343 21.29 -23.59 17.54
CA PHE A 343 20.26 -23.10 16.64
C PHE A 343 19.35 -22.05 17.30
N ASN A 344 19.06 -22.16 18.60
CA ASN A 344 18.26 -21.16 19.29
C ASN A 344 19.03 -19.86 19.43
N ASP A 345 20.33 -19.93 19.72
CA ASP A 345 21.22 -18.75 19.76
C ASP A 345 21.32 -18.07 18.39
N PHE A 346 21.40 -18.85 17.30
CA PHE A 346 21.33 -18.34 15.94
C PHE A 346 20.02 -17.58 15.69
N ARG A 347 18.87 -18.19 16.03
CA ARG A 347 17.55 -17.57 15.86
C ARG A 347 17.40 -16.30 16.69
N GLN A 348 17.81 -16.34 17.94
CA GLN A 348 17.74 -15.19 18.84
C GLN A 348 18.64 -14.05 18.36
N SER A 349 19.83 -14.37 17.85
CA SER A 349 20.78 -13.37 17.33
C SER A 349 20.25 -12.66 16.08
N ILE A 350 19.60 -13.40 15.17
CA ILE A 350 18.91 -12.80 14.01
C ILE A 350 17.74 -11.92 14.45
N PHE A 351 16.94 -12.39 15.41
CA PHE A 351 15.81 -11.62 15.93
C PHE A 351 16.27 -10.29 16.56
N LEU A 352 17.36 -10.31 17.34
CA LEU A 352 17.96 -9.10 17.93
C LEU A 352 18.58 -8.16 16.89
N ALA A 353 18.96 -8.67 15.71
CA ALA A 353 19.48 -7.82 14.63
C ALA A 353 18.44 -6.80 14.14
N LEU A 354 17.14 -7.12 14.28
CA LEU A 354 16.01 -6.32 13.81
C LEU A 354 15.77 -5.02 14.60
N GLU A 355 16.47 -4.81 15.71
CA GLU A 355 16.39 -3.56 16.48
C GLU A 355 17.04 -2.36 15.75
N SER A 356 17.68 -2.60 14.61
CA SER A 356 18.36 -1.57 13.79
C SER A 356 17.51 -1.12 12.59
N ASN A 357 18.02 -0.16 11.82
CA ASN A 357 17.32 0.34 10.65
C ASN A 357 17.17 -0.74 9.57
N LYS A 358 15.93 -1.17 9.34
CA LYS A 358 15.54 -2.21 8.39
C LYS A 358 15.81 -1.83 6.92
N VAL A 359 15.68 -0.54 6.57
CA VAL A 359 15.83 -0.05 5.19
C VAL A 359 17.26 -0.24 4.68
N ASP A 360 18.26 -0.20 5.58
CA ASP A 360 19.66 -0.40 5.23
C ASP A 360 19.91 -1.78 4.61
N MET A 361 19.21 -2.82 5.11
CA MET A 361 19.31 -4.16 4.53
C MET A 361 18.75 -4.20 3.11
N ALA A 362 17.62 -3.55 2.84
CA ALA A 362 17.06 -3.50 1.50
C ALA A 362 18.00 -2.78 0.51
N MET A 363 18.66 -1.71 0.95
CA MET A 363 19.67 -1.00 0.17
C MET A 363 20.90 -1.87 -0.12
N ASP A 364 21.43 -2.58 0.90
CA ASP A 364 22.54 -3.51 0.72
C ASP A 364 22.22 -4.58 -0.31
N LEU A 365 21.02 -5.16 -0.24
CA LEU A 365 20.57 -6.20 -1.18
C LEU A 365 20.45 -5.66 -2.61
N ILE A 366 19.91 -4.45 -2.80
CA ILE A 366 19.80 -3.83 -4.14
C ILE A 366 21.16 -3.46 -4.71
N TYR A 367 22.07 -2.97 -3.86
CA TYR A 367 23.42 -2.64 -4.29
C TYR A 367 24.22 -3.88 -4.65
N GLY A 368 24.09 -4.94 -3.83
CA GLY A 368 24.96 -6.09 -3.91
C GLY A 368 24.46 -7.28 -4.71
N LEU A 369 23.17 -7.35 -5.00
CA LEU A 369 22.58 -8.46 -5.74
C LEU A 369 22.00 -7.99 -7.06
N GLU A 370 22.22 -8.77 -8.12
CA GLU A 370 21.44 -8.56 -9.32
C GLU A 370 19.96 -8.89 -9.01
N PRO A 371 19.01 -8.03 -9.41
CA PRO A 371 17.62 -8.18 -9.02
C PRO A 371 17.00 -9.56 -9.34
N LYS A 372 17.48 -10.21 -10.40
CA LYS A 372 16.97 -11.50 -10.90
C LYS A 372 17.38 -12.70 -10.04
N ASP A 373 18.46 -12.56 -9.25
CA ASP A 373 19.02 -13.65 -8.45
C ASP A 373 18.45 -13.67 -7.03
N LEU A 374 17.81 -12.57 -6.61
CA LEU A 374 17.16 -12.50 -5.30
C LEU A 374 15.81 -13.22 -5.34
N LYS A 375 15.72 -14.33 -4.62
CA LYS A 375 14.48 -15.10 -4.50
C LYS A 375 13.44 -14.30 -3.70
N THR A 376 12.26 -14.16 -4.28
CA THR A 376 11.09 -13.58 -3.60
C THR A 376 10.67 -14.49 -2.45
N PRO A 377 10.45 -13.98 -1.22
CA PRO A 377 9.91 -14.77 -0.13
C PRO A 377 8.62 -15.48 -0.50
N THR A 378 8.46 -16.72 -0.08
CA THR A 378 7.39 -17.63 -0.56
C THR A 378 6.00 -17.03 -0.34
N TYR A 379 5.73 -16.45 0.84
CA TYR A 379 4.44 -15.83 1.16
C TYR A 379 4.13 -14.57 0.33
N ILE A 380 5.16 -13.84 -0.10
CA ILE A 380 5.03 -12.68 -0.99
C ILE A 380 4.78 -13.16 -2.42
N TYR A 381 5.54 -14.16 -2.87
CA TYR A 381 5.36 -14.75 -4.19
C TYR A 381 3.93 -15.29 -4.38
N GLU A 382 3.41 -16.02 -3.38
CA GLU A 382 2.02 -16.48 -3.34
C GLU A 382 1.01 -15.32 -3.41
N GLY A 383 1.28 -14.22 -2.68
CA GLY A 383 0.44 -13.02 -2.67
C GLY A 383 0.42 -12.29 -4.01
N LEU A 384 1.60 -12.12 -4.63
CA LEU A 384 1.74 -11.50 -5.95
C LEU A 384 1.10 -12.35 -7.04
N THR A 385 1.24 -13.67 -6.97
CA THR A 385 0.56 -14.61 -7.88
C THR A 385 -0.96 -14.47 -7.80
N TRP A 386 -1.50 -14.42 -6.58
CA TRP A 386 -2.93 -14.18 -6.38
C TRP A 386 -3.37 -12.84 -6.97
N LEU A 387 -2.60 -11.77 -6.74
CA LEU A 387 -2.94 -10.45 -7.25
C LEU A 387 -2.91 -10.40 -8.78
N GLU A 388 -1.91 -11.02 -9.42
CA GLU A 388 -1.81 -11.14 -10.87
C GLU A 388 -3.02 -11.89 -11.44
N ASN A 389 -3.39 -13.04 -10.85
CA ASN A 389 -4.57 -13.81 -11.28
C ASN A 389 -5.86 -13.01 -11.13
N LYS A 390 -6.01 -12.26 -10.02
CA LYS A 390 -7.21 -11.47 -9.75
C LYS A 390 -7.37 -10.31 -10.72
N ILE A 391 -6.27 -9.66 -11.11
CA ILE A 391 -6.27 -8.55 -12.07
C ILE A 391 -6.54 -9.05 -13.49
N LEU A 392 -5.98 -10.20 -13.85
CA LEU A 392 -6.18 -10.80 -15.17
C LEU A 392 -7.55 -11.47 -15.33
N GLY A 393 -8.36 -11.54 -14.26
CA GLY A 393 -9.67 -12.20 -14.28
C GLY A 393 -9.57 -13.73 -14.43
N ILE A 394 -8.41 -14.32 -14.13
CA ILE A 394 -8.18 -15.76 -14.29
C ILE A 394 -9.06 -16.58 -13.32
N ASP A 395 -9.40 -16.03 -12.16
CA ASP A 395 -10.33 -16.67 -11.21
C ASP A 395 -11.80 -16.59 -11.66
N ASP A 396 -12.18 -15.53 -12.40
CA ASP A 396 -13.56 -15.35 -12.89
C ASP A 396 -13.82 -16.17 -14.17
N LEU A 397 -12.78 -16.47 -14.96
CA LEU A 397 -12.84 -17.38 -16.12
C LEU A 397 -13.04 -18.86 -15.75
N ALA A 398 -12.83 -19.23 -14.47
CA ALA A 398 -13.14 -20.58 -13.99
C ALA A 398 -14.60 -20.73 -13.53
N GLN A 399 -15.33 -19.62 -13.33
CA GLN A 399 -16.75 -19.60 -12.98
C GLN A 399 -17.66 -19.19 -14.15
N GLY A 400 -17.11 -18.59 -15.20
CA GLY A 400 -17.77 -18.41 -16.49
C GLY A 400 -17.39 -19.54 -17.43
N GLU A 401 -18.36 -20.38 -17.79
CA GLU A 401 -18.23 -21.36 -18.86
C GLU A 401 -17.60 -20.74 -20.12
N THR A 402 -16.67 -21.51 -20.70
CA THR A 402 -16.26 -21.51 -22.10
C THR A 402 -16.97 -20.47 -22.98
N ASN A 403 -16.24 -19.47 -23.46
CA ASN A 403 -16.44 -18.98 -24.82
C ASN A 403 -15.11 -18.62 -25.46
N GLU A 404 -14.66 -19.60 -26.24
CA GLU A 404 -13.85 -19.49 -27.44
C GLU A 404 -14.10 -18.23 -28.29
N ILE A 405 -13.00 -17.72 -28.87
CA ILE A 405 -12.91 -17.00 -30.16
C ILE A 405 -13.39 -15.52 -30.10
N CYS A 406 -12.62 -14.49 -30.51
CA CYS A 406 -11.74 -14.35 -31.68
C CYS A 406 -10.63 -13.31 -31.45
#